data_AF-A0A075JND7-F1
#
_entry.id   AF-A0A075JND7-F1
#
_cell.length_a   1.000
_cell.length_b   1.000
_cell.length_c   1.000
_cell.angle_alpha   90.00
_cell.angle_beta   90.00
_cell.angle_gamma   90.00
#
_symmetry.space_group_name_H-M   'P 1'
#
loop_
_entity.id
_entity.type
_entity.pdbx_description
1 polymer ?
#
loop_
_entity_poly.entity_id
_entity_poly.type
_entity_poly.pdbx_seq_one_letter_code
_entity_poly.pdbx_strand_id
1 'polypeptide(L)'
;MRIRQFKNEEGMTLVELLAALALFGLVVALSSGVIVQLMSSEQKTSASISLQQEANVVMSDLRNQFYNKDTNKICLPPDTPLKITEYNITNGEKKQLDSNKCINDVDYDESMEIDVTFSDTANKQEIPLQTSWARRKEHLLTLDKVDRCDDDGDDDDEDDEEDDDKDDNCDNGCDDDDEDFDDYIEGDIKDCFFNEEVKFSSHVNTGNGNPNCNKITFEEDAAFLKGLTIHNHVNMLAKDDLYIEDGLNVNNHVNLHVYDDLYIKKGLTVQNKSELTVEDDLCVLGGLAMKKHASLTVKEDLYLEGNIDIKGKLCVEGEFKNKEKYKDKLKKIGENCYTTK
;
A
#
# COMPACT_ATOMS: atom_id res chain seq x y z
N MET A 1 -84.26 -2.71 36.66
CA MET A 1 -82.78 -2.72 36.69
C MET A 1 -82.30 -1.38 36.14
N ARG A 2 -81.42 -0.69 36.86
CA ARG A 2 -80.98 0.69 36.58
C ARG A 2 -80.37 0.83 35.18
N ILE A 3 -80.95 1.67 34.34
CA ILE A 3 -80.27 2.22 33.15
C ILE A 3 -79.58 3.51 33.64
N ARG A 4 -78.26 3.47 33.82
CA ARG A 4 -77.45 4.63 34.20
C ARG A 4 -76.66 5.11 32.98
N GLN A 5 -76.98 6.35 32.60
CA GLN A 5 -76.10 7.38 32.05
C GLN A 5 -75.47 7.12 30.67
N PHE A 6 -76.21 7.47 29.62
CA PHE A 6 -75.57 8.11 28.46
C PHE A 6 -75.10 9.49 28.93
N LYS A 7 -73.79 9.69 28.96
CA LYS A 7 -73.15 10.93 29.36
C LYS A 7 -73.41 12.00 28.30
N ASN A 8 -73.58 13.21 28.80
CA ASN A 8 -73.77 14.46 28.09
C ASN A 8 -72.72 14.62 26.97
N GLU A 9 -73.11 14.43 25.71
CA GLU A 9 -72.27 14.84 24.58
C GLU A 9 -72.59 16.30 24.27
N GLU A 10 -71.70 17.20 24.70
CA GLU A 10 -71.69 18.57 24.20
C GLU A 10 -71.37 18.49 22.70
N GLY A 11 -72.40 18.70 21.87
CA GLY A 11 -72.24 18.71 20.43
C GLY A 11 -71.20 19.75 20.04
N MET A 12 -70.18 19.31 19.30
CA MET A 12 -69.14 20.19 18.75
C MET A 12 -69.82 21.38 18.06
N THR A 13 -69.45 22.58 18.47
CA THR A 13 -70.06 23.77 17.85
C THR A 13 -69.53 23.91 16.42
N LEU A 14 -70.37 24.37 15.50
CA LEU A 14 -70.00 24.54 14.09
C LEU A 14 -68.76 25.42 13.91
N VAL A 15 -68.56 26.36 14.83
CA VAL A 15 -67.39 27.25 14.88
C VAL A 15 -66.10 26.48 15.23
N GLU A 16 -66.14 25.55 16.18
CA GLU A 16 -64.99 24.70 16.53
C GLU A 16 -64.61 23.77 15.39
N LEU A 17 -65.59 23.20 14.70
CA LEU A 17 -65.34 22.36 13.52
C LEU A 17 -64.65 23.17 12.40
N LEU A 18 -65.12 24.40 12.16
CA LEU A 18 -64.56 25.27 11.14
C LEU A 18 -63.14 25.73 11.49
N ALA A 19 -62.89 26.06 12.76
CA ALA A 19 -61.56 26.38 13.25
C ALA A 19 -60.59 25.17 13.14
N ALA A 20 -61.06 23.97 13.49
CA ALA A 20 -60.28 22.74 13.36
C ALA A 20 -59.95 22.42 11.89
N LEU A 21 -60.90 22.60 10.97
CA LEU A 21 -60.67 22.41 9.54
C LEU A 21 -59.69 23.45 8.95
N ALA A 22 -59.78 24.71 9.37
CA ALA A 22 -58.84 25.74 8.95
C ALA A 22 -57.41 25.44 9.45
N LEU A 23 -57.28 25.02 10.71
CA LEU A 23 -55.98 24.65 11.29
C LEU A 23 -55.42 23.40 10.62
N PHE A 24 -56.26 22.40 10.34
CA PHE A 24 -55.85 21.19 9.61
C PHE A 24 -55.37 21.53 8.18
N GLY A 25 -56.10 22.38 7.46
CA GLY A 25 -55.69 22.84 6.14
C GLY A 25 -54.33 23.55 6.14
N LEU A 26 -54.08 24.36 7.16
CA LEU A 26 -52.78 25.04 7.34
C LEU A 26 -51.65 24.04 7.62
N VAL A 27 -51.89 23.05 8.48
CA VAL A 27 -50.90 22.00 8.78
C VAL A 27 -50.58 21.19 7.53
N VAL A 28 -51.59 20.80 6.74
CA VAL A 28 -51.39 20.06 5.48
C VAL A 28 -50.58 20.91 4.49
N ALA A 29 -50.92 22.18 4.29
CA ALA A 29 -50.20 23.07 3.38
C ALA A 29 -48.72 23.24 3.76
N LEU A 30 -48.44 23.45 5.06
CA LEU A 30 -47.06 23.55 5.56
C LEU A 30 -46.31 22.23 5.40
N SER A 31 -46.97 21.10 5.69
CA SER A 31 -46.36 19.77 5.57
C SER A 31 -46.02 19.43 4.12
N SER A 32 -46.91 19.74 3.17
CA SER A 32 -46.66 19.54 1.74
C SER A 32 -45.50 20.40 1.24
N GLY A 33 -45.33 21.63 1.74
CA GLY A 33 -44.21 22.49 1.40
C GLY A 33 -42.85 21.86 1.76
N VAL A 34 -42.75 21.30 2.96
CA VAL A 34 -41.51 20.63 3.43
C VAL A 34 -41.21 19.39 2.59
N ILE A 35 -42.22 18.58 2.24
CA ILE A 35 -42.02 17.38 1.41
C ILE A 35 -41.49 17.75 0.02
N VAL A 36 -42.06 18.77 -0.62
CA VAL A 36 -41.59 19.25 -1.94
C VAL A 36 -40.16 19.78 -1.86
N GLN A 37 -39.81 20.50 -0.78
CA GLN A 37 -38.44 20.96 -0.56
C GLN A 37 -37.47 19.80 -0.37
N LEU A 38 -37.86 18.78 0.39
CA LEU A 38 -37.05 17.56 0.60
C LEU A 38 -36.81 16.83 -0.73
N MET A 39 -37.85 16.62 -1.55
CA MET A 39 -37.70 15.97 -2.86
C MET A 39 -36.79 16.77 -3.81
N SER A 40 -36.93 18.09 -3.85
CA SER A 40 -36.07 18.94 -4.68
C SER A 40 -34.61 18.94 -4.20
N SER A 41 -34.41 18.89 -2.87
CA SER A 41 -33.07 18.76 -2.29
C SER A 41 -32.45 17.41 -2.62
N GLU A 42 -33.21 16.32 -2.54
CA GLU A 42 -32.74 14.97 -2.86
C GLU A 42 -32.29 14.87 -4.32
N GLN A 43 -33.07 15.42 -5.26
CA GLN A 43 -32.69 15.45 -6.68
C GLN A 43 -31.39 16.22 -6.91
N LYS A 44 -31.22 17.39 -6.27
CA LYS A 44 -29.99 18.19 -6.39
C LYS A 44 -28.77 17.48 -5.80
N THR A 45 -28.93 16.84 -4.64
CA THR A 45 -27.86 16.09 -3.99
C THR A 45 -27.48 14.86 -4.81
N SER A 46 -28.47 14.13 -5.33
CA SER A 46 -28.24 12.95 -6.17
C SER A 46 -27.48 13.32 -7.46
N ALA A 47 -27.91 14.39 -8.15
CA ALA A 47 -27.21 14.89 -9.33
C ALA A 47 -25.76 15.29 -9.02
N SER A 48 -25.52 15.95 -7.88
CA SER A 48 -24.17 16.36 -7.47
C SER A 48 -23.28 15.17 -7.14
N ILE A 49 -23.82 14.11 -6.52
CA ILE A 49 -23.07 12.88 -6.23
C ILE A 49 -22.71 12.17 -7.53
N SER A 50 -23.67 12.05 -8.46
CA SER A 50 -23.43 11.44 -9.78
C SER A 50 -22.34 12.19 -10.55
N LEU A 51 -22.44 13.52 -10.59
CA LEU A 51 -21.45 14.38 -11.24
C LEU A 51 -20.06 14.21 -10.62
N GLN A 52 -19.96 14.13 -9.29
CA GLN A 52 -18.68 13.92 -8.61
C GLN A 52 -18.09 12.54 -8.92
N GLN A 53 -18.92 11.49 -8.96
CA GLN A 53 -18.47 10.14 -9.31
C GLN A 53 -17.94 10.07 -10.74
N GLU A 54 -18.68 10.62 -11.70
CA GLU A 54 -18.26 10.66 -13.10
C GLU A 54 -16.97 11.48 -13.27
N ALA A 55 -16.86 12.63 -12.61
CA ALA A 55 -15.67 13.46 -12.68
C ALA A 55 -14.44 12.76 -12.08
N ASN A 56 -14.63 12.01 -10.99
CA ASN A 56 -13.56 11.18 -10.41
C ASN A 56 -13.13 10.03 -11.33
N VAL A 57 -14.07 9.41 -12.05
CA VAL A 57 -13.74 8.37 -13.06
C VAL A 57 -12.90 8.99 -14.17
N VAL A 58 -13.28 10.16 -14.69
CA VAL A 58 -12.50 10.88 -15.71
C VAL A 58 -11.11 11.23 -15.18
N MET A 59 -10.98 11.73 -13.94
CA MET A 59 -9.67 12.01 -13.35
C MET A 59 -8.81 10.75 -13.18
N SER A 60 -9.43 9.64 -12.79
CA SER A 60 -8.69 8.38 -12.66
C SER A 60 -8.20 7.87 -14.02
N ASP A 61 -8.99 8.05 -15.08
CA ASP A 61 -8.59 7.66 -16.44
C ASP A 61 -7.45 8.52 -16.98
N LEU A 62 -7.54 9.85 -16.82
CA LEU A 62 -6.45 10.76 -17.21
C LEU A 62 -5.16 10.46 -16.42
N ARG A 63 -5.28 10.18 -15.13
CA ARG A 63 -4.14 9.80 -14.29
C ARG A 63 -3.53 8.47 -14.72
N ASN A 64 -4.36 7.50 -15.11
CA ASN A 64 -3.88 6.22 -15.64
C ASN A 64 -3.13 6.42 -16.97
N GLN A 65 -3.63 7.28 -17.86
CA GLN A 65 -2.91 7.66 -19.09
C GLN A 65 -1.59 8.38 -18.80
N PHE A 66 -1.52 9.19 -17.74
CA PHE A 66 -0.27 9.83 -17.31
C PHE A 66 0.79 8.81 -16.88
N TYR A 67 0.41 7.75 -16.16
CA TYR A 67 1.38 6.77 -15.67
C TYR A 67 1.78 5.70 -16.71
N ASN A 68 0.91 5.32 -17.65
CA ASN A 68 1.19 4.20 -18.56
C ASN A 68 2.01 4.57 -19.81
N LYS A 69 2.38 5.86 -20.02
CA LYS A 69 3.24 6.35 -21.11
C LYS A 69 2.86 5.93 -22.55
N ASP A 70 1.62 5.49 -22.79
CA ASP A 70 1.24 4.91 -24.08
C ASP A 70 1.41 5.89 -25.26
N THR A 71 1.31 7.20 -25.01
CA THR A 71 1.51 8.27 -26.00
C THR A 71 1.87 9.59 -25.31
N ASN A 72 2.66 10.49 -25.91
CA ASN A 72 2.96 11.88 -25.42
C ASN A 72 1.74 12.82 -25.33
N LYS A 73 0.54 12.26 -25.22
CA LYS A 73 -0.73 12.97 -25.12
C LYS A 73 -1.62 12.27 -24.11
N ILE A 74 -2.42 13.05 -23.41
CA ILE A 74 -3.42 12.57 -22.46
C ILE A 74 -4.77 13.12 -22.89
N CYS A 75 -5.74 12.25 -23.13
CA CYS A 75 -7.00 12.61 -23.75
C CYS A 75 -8.17 12.36 -22.82
N LEU A 76 -9.11 13.30 -22.79
CA LEU A 76 -10.40 13.09 -22.15
C LEU A 76 -11.19 12.00 -22.87
N PRO A 77 -11.89 11.11 -22.14
CA PRO A 77 -12.74 10.09 -22.75
C PRO A 77 -13.76 10.72 -23.72
N PRO A 78 -13.87 10.24 -24.96
CA PRO A 78 -14.73 10.87 -25.98
C PRO A 78 -16.21 10.83 -25.61
N ASP A 79 -16.62 9.82 -24.84
CA ASP A 79 -18.01 9.57 -24.45
C ASP A 79 -18.37 10.17 -23.08
N THR A 80 -17.54 11.07 -22.52
CA THR A 80 -17.87 11.69 -21.24
C THR A 80 -19.09 12.61 -21.38
N PRO A 81 -20.14 12.43 -20.55
CA PRO A 81 -21.29 13.35 -20.52
C PRO A 81 -20.92 14.72 -19.94
N LEU A 82 -19.70 14.87 -19.40
CA LEU A 82 -19.23 16.06 -18.72
C LEU A 82 -18.71 17.12 -19.70
N LYS A 83 -19.05 18.38 -19.42
CA LYS A 83 -18.47 19.54 -20.10
C LYS A 83 -17.50 20.24 -19.18
N ILE A 84 -16.28 20.45 -19.67
CA ILE A 84 -15.31 21.30 -19.00
C ILE A 84 -15.65 22.76 -19.32
N THR A 85 -15.90 23.55 -18.29
CA THR A 85 -16.17 24.99 -18.41
C THR A 85 -14.91 25.81 -18.24
N GLU A 86 -14.08 25.43 -17.28
CA GLU A 86 -12.83 26.09 -16.94
C GLU A 86 -11.75 25.03 -16.70
N TYR A 87 -10.52 25.33 -17.11
CA TYR A 87 -9.37 24.49 -16.81
C TYR A 87 -8.09 25.31 -16.72
N ASN A 88 -7.20 24.87 -15.85
CA ASN A 88 -5.83 25.34 -15.74
C ASN A 88 -4.95 24.10 -15.52
N ILE A 89 -4.16 23.76 -16.52
CA ILE A 89 -3.31 22.57 -16.53
C ILE A 89 -1.87 23.05 -16.66
N THR A 90 -1.00 22.58 -15.77
CA THR A 90 0.43 22.88 -15.80
C THR A 90 1.24 21.60 -15.74
N ASN A 91 2.32 21.54 -16.49
CA ASN A 91 3.26 20.44 -16.52
C ASN A 91 4.61 21.01 -17.02
N GLY A 92 5.39 21.53 -16.06
CA GLY A 92 6.49 22.48 -16.27
C GLY A 92 6.00 23.87 -16.74
N GLU A 93 5.24 23.89 -17.83
CA GLU A 93 4.59 25.05 -18.43
C GLU A 93 3.06 24.89 -18.49
N LYS A 94 2.34 25.98 -18.79
CA LYS A 94 0.88 25.93 -18.97
C LYS A 94 0.52 25.15 -20.23
N LYS A 95 -0.28 24.09 -20.08
CA LYS A 95 -0.79 23.28 -21.19
C LYS A 95 -2.22 23.67 -21.55
N GLN A 96 -2.60 23.45 -22.81
CA GLN A 96 -3.97 23.65 -23.28
C GLN A 96 -4.54 22.37 -23.87
N LEU A 97 -5.86 22.27 -23.83
CA LEU A 97 -6.59 21.20 -24.52
C LEU A 97 -6.71 21.53 -26.00
N ASP A 98 -6.35 20.58 -26.85
CA ASP A 98 -6.52 20.69 -28.30
C ASP A 98 -8.00 20.50 -28.73
N SER A 99 -8.26 20.53 -30.04
CA SER A 99 -9.60 20.31 -30.61
C SER A 99 -10.20 18.95 -30.27
N ASN A 100 -9.37 17.97 -29.91
CA ASN A 100 -9.77 16.62 -29.53
C ASN A 100 -9.87 16.45 -28.00
N LYS A 101 -9.74 17.55 -27.24
CA LYS A 101 -9.70 17.56 -25.78
C LYS A 101 -8.53 16.74 -25.21
N CYS A 102 -7.39 16.78 -25.88
CA CYS A 102 -6.15 16.18 -25.42
C CYS A 102 -5.15 17.24 -24.97
N ILE A 103 -4.38 16.90 -23.95
CA ILE A 103 -3.18 17.60 -23.51
C ILE A 103 -2.03 16.99 -24.32
N ASN A 104 -1.33 17.79 -25.12
CA ASN A 104 -0.18 17.34 -25.91
C ASN A 104 1.12 17.76 -25.25
N ASP A 105 2.23 17.15 -25.69
CA ASP A 105 3.59 17.44 -25.23
C ASP A 105 3.71 17.36 -23.71
N VAL A 106 3.20 16.25 -23.16
CA VAL A 106 3.28 15.94 -21.73
C VAL A 106 4.71 15.52 -21.41
N ASP A 107 5.32 16.26 -20.50
CA ASP A 107 6.56 15.90 -19.84
C ASP A 107 6.23 15.01 -18.64
N TYR A 108 6.58 13.73 -18.73
CA TYR A 108 6.27 12.75 -17.69
C TYR A 108 7.18 12.84 -16.47
N ASP A 109 8.29 13.59 -16.56
CA ASP A 109 9.25 13.74 -15.48
C ASP A 109 8.94 14.98 -14.62
N GLU A 110 8.16 15.91 -15.15
CA GLU A 110 7.61 17.05 -14.44
C GLU A 110 6.25 16.77 -13.78
N SER A 111 5.99 17.40 -12.64
CA SER A 111 4.68 17.27 -11.99
C SER A 111 3.59 17.94 -12.83
N MET A 112 2.46 17.26 -13.00
CA MET A 112 1.27 17.76 -13.65
C MET A 112 0.25 18.25 -12.61
N GLU A 113 -0.06 19.54 -12.62
CA GLU A 113 -1.15 20.11 -11.82
C GLU A 113 -2.37 20.36 -12.71
N ILE A 114 -3.53 19.90 -12.26
CA ILE A 114 -4.79 20.00 -12.98
C ILE A 114 -5.83 20.61 -12.05
N ASP A 115 -6.34 21.75 -12.49
CA ASP A 115 -7.53 22.40 -11.94
C ASP A 115 -8.59 22.46 -13.05
N VAL A 116 -9.68 21.73 -12.89
CA VAL A 116 -10.73 21.59 -13.91
C VAL A 116 -12.10 21.72 -13.26
N THR A 117 -12.97 22.53 -13.87
CA THR A 117 -14.37 22.62 -13.50
C THR A 117 -15.22 21.83 -14.48
N PHE A 118 -15.87 20.77 -13.96
CA PHE A 118 -16.82 19.96 -14.70
C PHE A 118 -18.23 20.51 -14.52
N SER A 119 -19.01 20.51 -15.60
CA SER A 119 -20.42 20.87 -15.60
C SER A 119 -21.26 19.78 -16.22
N ASP A 120 -22.41 19.52 -15.60
CA ASP A 120 -23.46 18.69 -16.17
C ASP A 120 -24.37 19.54 -17.07
N THR A 121 -24.47 19.14 -18.34
CA THR A 121 -25.38 19.74 -19.33
C THR A 121 -26.85 19.74 -18.92
N ALA A 122 -27.30 18.78 -18.11
CA ALA A 122 -28.70 18.66 -17.72
C ALA A 122 -29.07 19.59 -16.55
N ASN A 123 -28.20 19.69 -15.55
CA ASN A 123 -28.55 20.33 -14.28
C ASN A 123 -27.84 21.67 -14.01
N LYS A 124 -26.92 22.10 -14.88
CA LYS A 124 -26.08 23.31 -14.70
C LYS A 124 -25.36 23.35 -13.35
N GLN A 125 -25.07 22.18 -12.80
CA GLN A 125 -24.23 22.03 -11.62
C GLN A 125 -22.77 21.99 -12.06
N GLU A 126 -21.91 22.62 -11.29
CA GLU A 126 -20.47 22.70 -11.54
C GLU A 126 -19.72 22.12 -10.33
N ILE A 127 -18.67 21.35 -10.60
CA ILE A 127 -17.78 20.81 -9.58
C ILE A 127 -16.35 21.12 -9.98
N PRO A 128 -15.63 21.95 -9.20
CA PRO A 128 -14.21 22.14 -9.36
C PRO A 128 -13.46 20.93 -8.79
N LEU A 129 -12.48 20.43 -9.53
CA LEU A 129 -11.57 19.39 -9.10
C LEU A 129 -10.13 19.88 -9.26
N GLN A 130 -9.38 19.79 -8.18
CA GLN A 130 -7.96 20.10 -8.15
C GLN A 130 -7.18 18.84 -7.79
N THR A 131 -6.18 18.51 -8.59
CA THR A 131 -5.30 17.38 -8.38
C THR A 131 -3.91 17.67 -8.91
N SER A 132 -2.92 16.98 -8.36
CA SER A 132 -1.54 17.02 -8.85
C SER A 132 -1.03 15.60 -8.97
N TRP A 133 -0.38 15.30 -10.09
CA TRP A 133 0.24 14.04 -10.41
C TRP A 133 1.72 14.32 -10.62
N ALA A 134 2.54 13.87 -9.68
CA ALA A 134 3.97 13.84 -9.91
C ALA A 134 4.35 12.39 -10.14
N ARG A 135 5.21 12.16 -11.13
CA ARG A 135 5.99 10.93 -11.12
C ARG A 135 6.81 10.99 -9.83
N ARG A 136 6.75 9.92 -9.02
CA ARG A 136 7.75 9.78 -7.96
C ARG A 136 9.05 9.65 -8.74
N LYS A 137 9.97 10.60 -8.59
CA LYS A 137 11.37 10.32 -8.94
C LYS A 137 11.67 8.99 -8.26
N GLU A 138 12.15 8.02 -9.03
CA GLU A 138 12.85 6.89 -8.46
C GLU A 138 13.91 7.50 -7.55
N HIS A 139 13.64 7.45 -6.25
CA HIS A 139 14.75 7.38 -5.35
C HIS A 139 15.30 5.98 -5.60
N LEU A 140 16.38 5.92 -6.40
CA LEU A 140 17.44 4.97 -6.16
C LEU A 140 17.80 5.09 -4.69
N LEU A 141 17.06 4.36 -3.87
CA LEU A 141 17.66 3.72 -2.73
C LEU A 141 18.43 2.60 -3.40
N THR A 142 19.71 2.85 -3.67
CA THR A 142 20.68 1.76 -3.66
C THR A 142 20.33 0.97 -2.41
N LEU A 143 19.91 -0.28 -2.63
CA LEU A 143 19.91 -1.24 -1.54
C LEU A 143 21.39 -1.48 -1.32
N ASP A 144 22.03 -0.60 -0.55
CA ASP A 144 23.36 -0.89 -0.05
C ASP A 144 23.21 -2.28 0.57
N LYS A 145 23.95 -3.27 0.04
CA LYS A 145 24.23 -4.48 0.79
C LYS A 145 24.53 -3.99 2.19
N VAL A 146 23.79 -4.48 3.17
CA VAL A 146 23.92 -3.97 4.52
C VAL A 146 25.38 -4.26 4.91
N ASP A 147 26.25 -3.26 4.87
CA ASP A 147 27.73 -3.40 5.00
C ASP A 147 28.12 -4.21 6.25
N ARG A 148 27.23 -4.27 7.24
CA ARG A 148 27.39 -5.04 8.48
C ARG A 148 27.30 -6.56 8.32
N CYS A 149 26.84 -7.08 7.19
CA CYS A 149 26.73 -8.50 6.92
C CYS A 149 28.05 -9.08 6.36
N ASP A 150 28.86 -8.22 5.72
CA ASP A 150 30.14 -8.53 5.08
C ASP A 150 31.35 -8.26 5.98
N ASP A 151 31.14 -7.92 7.25
CA ASP A 151 32.21 -7.59 8.18
C ASP A 151 32.94 -8.89 8.62
N ASP A 152 33.81 -9.36 7.73
CA ASP A 152 34.92 -10.27 7.99
C ASP A 152 35.80 -9.58 9.02
N GLY A 153 35.50 -9.84 10.29
CA GLY A 153 36.08 -9.15 11.43
C GLY A 153 37.60 -8.95 11.32
N ASP A 154 37.96 -7.71 11.04
CA ASP A 154 39.22 -7.07 11.39
C ASP A 154 38.92 -5.57 11.41
N ASP A 155 38.53 -5.05 12.58
CA ASP A 155 38.78 -3.65 12.95
C ASP A 155 38.81 -3.56 14.49
N ASP A 156 39.96 -3.95 15.03
CA ASP A 156 40.59 -3.12 16.06
C ASP A 156 40.91 -1.77 15.39
N ASP A 157 40.34 -0.68 15.89
CA ASP A 157 40.88 0.69 15.99
C ASP A 157 39.75 1.71 15.81
N GLU A 158 39.19 2.16 16.92
CA GLU A 158 39.50 3.43 17.59
C GLU A 158 38.57 4.55 17.12
N ASP A 159 37.97 5.19 18.13
CA ASP A 159 37.22 6.43 18.03
C ASP A 159 37.99 7.44 17.17
N ASP A 160 37.31 8.11 16.23
CA ASP A 160 37.50 9.55 16.08
C ASP A 160 36.31 10.19 15.36
N GLU A 161 35.80 11.24 16.00
CA GLU A 161 34.84 12.19 15.46
C GLU A 161 35.51 13.11 14.42
N GLU A 162 34.65 13.78 13.65
CA GLU A 162 34.84 15.07 12.96
C GLU A 162 35.11 15.08 11.43
N ASP A 163 34.14 15.75 10.78
CA ASP A 163 34.24 16.76 9.72
C ASP A 163 34.32 16.38 8.24
N ASP A 164 33.23 16.79 7.55
CA ASP A 164 33.15 17.49 6.26
C ASP A 164 34.36 17.39 5.30
N ASP A 165 34.10 16.93 4.07
CA ASP A 165 34.33 17.80 2.90
C ASP A 165 33.60 17.31 1.65
N LYS A 166 33.01 18.29 0.95
CA LYS A 166 32.51 18.17 -0.42
C LYS A 166 33.71 18.07 -1.36
N ASP A 167 33.63 17.22 -2.36
CA ASP A 167 34.23 17.50 -3.65
C ASP A 167 33.35 16.96 -4.79
N ASP A 168 32.63 17.90 -5.40
CA ASP A 168 32.06 17.78 -6.74
C ASP A 168 33.20 17.75 -7.77
N ASN A 169 33.58 16.58 -8.28
CA ASN A 169 34.27 16.51 -9.58
C ASN A 169 34.23 15.12 -10.23
N CYS A 170 33.18 14.82 -11.00
CA CYS A 170 33.24 13.81 -12.04
C CYS A 170 32.85 14.43 -13.39
N ASP A 171 33.88 14.89 -14.10
CA ASP A 171 33.87 15.23 -15.52
C ASP A 171 34.24 13.97 -16.31
N ASN A 172 33.31 13.53 -17.17
CA ASN A 172 33.31 12.35 -18.06
C ASN A 172 32.79 11.02 -17.49
N GLY A 173 31.53 10.73 -17.82
CA GLY A 173 31.11 9.38 -18.23
C GLY A 173 31.05 8.31 -17.16
N CYS A 174 30.40 8.60 -16.03
CA CYS A 174 29.79 7.54 -15.23
C CYS A 174 28.49 7.12 -15.95
N ASP A 175 28.65 6.30 -16.98
CA ASP A 175 27.58 5.38 -17.39
C ASP A 175 27.52 4.32 -16.28
N ASP A 176 26.90 4.69 -15.16
CA ASP A 176 26.50 3.75 -14.12
C ASP A 176 25.22 3.10 -14.64
N ASP A 177 25.41 2.08 -15.49
CA ASP A 177 24.39 1.11 -15.88
C ASP A 177 24.05 0.24 -14.65
N ASP A 178 23.50 0.86 -13.59
CA ASP A 178 22.85 0.17 -12.48
C ASP A 178 21.36 0.06 -12.83
N GLU A 179 21.02 -0.97 -13.62
CA GLU A 179 19.64 -1.35 -13.93
C GLU A 179 18.96 -1.94 -12.67
N ASP A 180 18.72 -1.11 -11.66
CA ASP A 180 18.12 -1.52 -10.37
C ASP A 180 16.60 -1.31 -10.35
N PHE A 181 15.83 -2.41 -10.35
CA PHE A 181 14.38 -2.49 -10.12
C PHE A 181 13.53 -1.47 -10.92
N ASP A 182 13.27 -1.77 -12.19
CA ASP A 182 12.57 -0.89 -13.14
C ASP A 182 11.13 -0.50 -12.78
N ASP A 183 10.44 -1.20 -11.86
CA ASP A 183 9.05 -0.88 -11.50
C ASP A 183 8.64 -1.22 -10.05
N TYR A 184 7.88 -0.32 -9.44
CA TYR A 184 7.32 -0.52 -8.10
C TYR A 184 5.95 -1.20 -8.16
N ILE A 185 5.80 -2.32 -7.44
CA ILE A 185 4.50 -2.96 -7.26
C ILE A 185 3.79 -2.38 -6.03
N GLU A 186 2.63 -1.74 -6.23
CA GLU A 186 1.76 -1.29 -5.14
C GLU A 186 0.75 -2.38 -4.73
N GLY A 187 0.70 -2.70 -3.44
CA GLY A 187 -0.30 -3.57 -2.83
C GLY A 187 0.17 -5.01 -2.54
N ASP A 188 -0.80 -5.87 -2.25
CA ASP A 188 -0.54 -7.30 -1.96
C ASP A 188 -0.18 -8.08 -3.23
N ILE A 189 0.53 -9.20 -3.04
CA ILE A 189 0.88 -10.16 -4.09
C ILE A 189 -0.41 -10.71 -4.73
N LYS A 190 -0.68 -10.28 -5.98
CA LYS A 190 -1.80 -10.77 -6.80
C LYS A 190 -1.38 -11.88 -7.75
N ASP A 191 -0.13 -11.84 -8.18
CA ASP A 191 0.50 -12.83 -9.05
C ASP A 191 1.27 -13.87 -8.23
N CYS A 192 1.41 -15.06 -8.77
CA CYS A 192 2.09 -16.16 -8.09
C CYS A 192 3.53 -16.36 -8.54
N PHE A 193 3.92 -15.64 -9.58
CA PHE A 193 5.14 -15.86 -10.32
C PHE A 193 5.63 -14.51 -10.84
N PHE A 194 6.85 -14.16 -10.46
CA PHE A 194 7.53 -12.93 -10.84
C PHE A 194 8.85 -13.36 -11.50
N ASN A 195 9.02 -12.98 -12.76
CA ASN A 195 10.12 -13.41 -13.63
C ASN A 195 11.22 -12.35 -13.80
N GLU A 196 11.06 -11.23 -13.11
CA GLU A 196 11.91 -10.05 -13.15
C GLU A 196 12.09 -9.60 -11.70
N GLU A 197 13.07 -8.72 -11.49
CA GLU A 197 13.28 -8.08 -10.21
C GLU A 197 12.04 -7.30 -9.77
N VAL A 198 11.64 -7.44 -8.51
CA VAL A 198 10.43 -6.78 -8.01
C VAL A 198 10.62 -6.07 -6.69
N LYS A 199 10.09 -4.85 -6.63
CA LYS A 199 10.15 -4.00 -5.44
C LYS A 199 8.77 -3.61 -4.95
N PHE A 200 8.46 -3.99 -3.71
CA PHE A 200 7.20 -3.65 -3.05
C PHE A 200 7.40 -2.48 -2.09
N SER A 201 6.76 -1.34 -2.43
CA SER A 201 6.84 -0.10 -1.63
C SER A 201 5.86 -0.05 -0.45
N SER A 202 4.89 -0.97 -0.42
CA SER A 202 3.89 -1.13 0.65
C SER A 202 4.14 -2.41 1.45
N HIS A 203 3.58 -2.50 2.66
CA HIS A 203 3.61 -3.75 3.41
C HIS A 203 2.84 -4.81 2.64
N VAL A 204 3.43 -5.97 2.43
CA VAL A 204 2.83 -7.04 1.64
C VAL A 204 2.29 -8.13 2.53
N ASN A 205 1.06 -8.54 2.29
CA ASN A 205 0.47 -9.72 2.90
C ASN A 205 0.20 -10.80 1.85
N THR A 206 0.72 -12.01 2.06
CA THR A 206 0.25 -13.14 1.25
C THR A 206 -1.16 -13.55 1.69
N GLY A 207 -1.97 -14.12 0.81
CA GLY A 207 -3.27 -14.67 1.20
C GLY A 207 -3.13 -15.93 2.08
N ASN A 208 -4.02 -16.13 3.05
CA ASN A 208 -4.05 -17.36 3.86
C ASN A 208 -4.53 -18.55 3.00
N GLY A 209 -3.63 -19.49 2.67
CA GLY A 209 -3.93 -20.70 1.90
C GLY A 209 -4.78 -20.45 0.65
N ASN A 210 -4.41 -19.44 -0.15
CA ASN A 210 -5.20 -18.99 -1.30
C ASN A 210 -5.45 -20.14 -2.30
N PRO A 211 -6.71 -20.51 -2.61
CA PRO A 211 -7.00 -21.56 -3.59
C PRO A 211 -6.40 -21.29 -4.99
N ASN A 212 -6.08 -20.03 -5.31
CA ASN A 212 -5.50 -19.65 -6.60
C ASN A 212 -3.96 -19.50 -6.58
N CYS A 213 -3.33 -19.44 -5.41
CA CYS A 213 -1.93 -19.05 -5.27
C CYS A 213 -1.29 -19.55 -3.97
N ASN A 214 -1.08 -20.85 -3.84
CA ASN A 214 -0.41 -21.44 -2.67
C ASN A 214 1.11 -21.53 -2.82
N LYS A 215 1.62 -21.24 -4.02
CA LYS A 215 3.04 -21.19 -4.34
C LYS A 215 3.34 -19.82 -4.96
N ILE A 216 4.18 -19.03 -4.30
CA ILE A 216 4.69 -17.76 -4.81
C ILE A 216 6.15 -17.99 -5.20
N THR A 217 6.56 -17.49 -6.35
CA THR A 217 7.94 -17.65 -6.84
C THR A 217 8.45 -16.34 -7.40
N PHE A 218 9.61 -15.92 -6.93
CA PHE A 218 10.43 -14.85 -7.49
C PHE A 218 11.63 -15.53 -8.16
N GLU A 219 11.79 -15.34 -9.46
CA GLU A 219 12.90 -15.91 -10.24
C GLU A 219 14.18 -15.09 -10.11
N GLU A 220 14.05 -13.78 -9.91
CA GLU A 220 15.12 -12.80 -9.68
C GLU A 220 14.89 -12.15 -8.30
N ASP A 221 15.67 -11.10 -8.00
CA ASP A 221 15.64 -10.39 -6.72
C ASP A 221 14.27 -9.83 -6.33
N ALA A 222 13.99 -9.85 -5.03
CA ALA A 222 12.77 -9.28 -4.49
C ALA A 222 13.02 -8.41 -3.26
N ALA A 223 12.45 -7.20 -3.25
CA ALA A 223 12.61 -6.25 -2.16
C ALA A 223 11.27 -5.81 -1.54
N PHE A 224 11.18 -5.80 -0.21
CA PHE A 224 9.99 -5.45 0.57
C PHE A 224 10.29 -4.32 1.56
N LEU A 225 10.05 -3.07 1.12
CA LEU A 225 10.48 -1.88 1.85
C LEU A 225 9.68 -1.60 3.13
N LYS A 226 8.42 -2.05 3.17
CA LYS A 226 7.54 -1.91 4.34
C LYS A 226 7.21 -3.25 4.99
N GLY A 227 8.04 -4.25 4.74
CA GLY A 227 7.95 -5.56 5.38
C GLY A 227 7.00 -6.53 4.67
N LEU A 228 7.10 -7.79 5.07
CA LEU A 228 6.40 -8.92 4.46
C LEU A 228 5.76 -9.79 5.53
N THR A 229 4.46 -10.05 5.40
CA THR A 229 3.75 -11.05 6.19
C THR A 229 3.31 -12.21 5.31
N ILE A 230 3.93 -13.36 5.51
CA ILE A 230 3.54 -14.61 4.87
C ILE A 230 2.47 -15.29 5.73
N HIS A 231 1.23 -15.33 5.26
CA HIS A 231 0.10 -15.99 5.92
C HIS A 231 0.17 -17.51 5.87
N ASN A 232 -0.71 -18.18 6.61
CA ASN A 232 -0.60 -19.62 6.82
C ASN A 232 -0.74 -20.41 5.52
N HIS A 233 -0.11 -21.59 5.47
CA HIS A 233 -0.22 -22.55 4.36
C HIS A 233 0.28 -22.02 3.00
N VAL A 234 1.25 -21.10 3.02
CA VAL A 234 1.90 -20.58 1.81
C VAL A 234 3.25 -21.25 1.62
N ASN A 235 3.56 -21.58 0.39
CA ASN A 235 4.91 -21.93 -0.06
C ASN A 235 5.46 -20.75 -0.87
N MET A 236 6.61 -20.22 -0.50
CA MET A 236 7.26 -19.09 -1.17
C MET A 236 8.69 -19.47 -1.52
N LEU A 237 9.09 -19.18 -2.74
CA LEU A 237 10.45 -19.42 -3.24
C LEU A 237 11.00 -18.09 -3.77
N ALA A 238 12.15 -17.68 -3.27
CA ALA A 238 12.99 -16.66 -3.89
C ALA A 238 14.21 -17.39 -4.45
N LYS A 239 14.39 -17.34 -5.77
CA LYS A 239 15.49 -18.03 -6.43
C LYS A 239 16.81 -17.27 -6.38
N ASP A 240 16.71 -15.99 -6.11
CA ASP A 240 17.81 -15.06 -5.92
C ASP A 240 17.63 -14.36 -4.56
N ASP A 241 18.22 -13.18 -4.39
CA ASP A 241 18.24 -12.45 -3.14
C ASP A 241 16.86 -11.93 -2.69
N LEU A 242 16.66 -11.93 -1.38
CA LEU A 242 15.44 -11.41 -0.75
C LEU A 242 15.74 -10.34 0.29
N TYR A 243 15.27 -9.12 0.04
CA TYR A 243 15.54 -7.93 0.86
C TYR A 243 14.29 -7.48 1.64
N ILE A 244 14.35 -7.38 2.97
CA ILE A 244 13.23 -7.01 3.84
C ILE A 244 13.61 -5.88 4.82
N GLU A 245 13.11 -4.67 4.59
CA GLU A 245 13.45 -3.50 5.41
C GLU A 245 12.66 -3.44 6.74
N ASP A 246 11.33 -3.59 6.72
CA ASP A 246 10.45 -3.34 7.89
C ASP A 246 10.06 -4.63 8.66
N GLY A 247 10.77 -5.73 8.38
CA GLY A 247 10.64 -7.01 9.08
C GLY A 247 9.82 -8.08 8.33
N LEU A 248 10.12 -9.33 8.65
CA LEU A 248 9.53 -10.53 8.04
C LEU A 248 8.74 -11.32 9.08
N ASN A 249 7.45 -11.53 8.83
CA ASN A 249 6.58 -12.36 9.66
C ASN A 249 6.11 -13.61 8.88
N VAL A 250 6.67 -14.76 9.25
CA VAL A 250 6.33 -16.07 8.71
C VAL A 250 5.28 -16.72 9.62
N ASN A 251 4.01 -16.74 9.20
CA ASN A 251 2.92 -17.35 9.96
C ASN A 251 2.96 -18.88 9.94
N ASN A 252 1.93 -19.57 10.42
CA ASN A 252 1.98 -21.02 10.70
C ASN A 252 1.91 -21.84 9.40
N HIS A 253 2.54 -23.01 9.38
CA HIS A 253 2.49 -23.91 8.22
C HIS A 253 3.00 -23.27 6.92
N VAL A 254 3.99 -22.38 7.02
CA VAL A 254 4.64 -21.74 5.86
C VAL A 254 5.91 -22.49 5.53
N ASN A 255 6.21 -22.61 4.24
CA ASN A 255 7.53 -23.00 3.75
C ASN A 255 8.07 -21.81 2.94
N LEU A 256 9.15 -21.19 3.39
CA LEU A 256 9.86 -20.15 2.66
C LEU A 256 11.27 -20.69 2.35
N HIS A 257 11.64 -20.67 1.08
CA HIS A 257 12.95 -21.10 0.59
C HIS A 257 13.57 -19.95 -0.19
N VAL A 258 14.70 -19.45 0.29
CA VAL A 258 15.56 -18.49 -0.41
C VAL A 258 16.80 -19.24 -0.90
N TYR A 259 17.06 -19.20 -2.19
CA TYR A 259 18.16 -19.96 -2.81
C TYR A 259 19.49 -19.22 -2.80
N ASP A 260 19.48 -17.90 -2.60
CA ASP A 260 20.65 -17.07 -2.40
C ASP A 260 20.54 -16.41 -1.01
N ASP A 261 20.81 -15.11 -0.88
CA ASP A 261 20.86 -14.43 0.41
C ASP A 261 19.51 -13.88 0.89
N LEU A 262 19.36 -13.79 2.22
CA LEU A 262 18.21 -13.14 2.87
C LEU A 262 18.65 -12.03 3.82
N TYR A 263 18.25 -10.80 3.49
CA TYR A 263 18.57 -9.60 4.27
C TYR A 263 17.34 -9.05 4.99
N ILE A 264 17.41 -8.89 6.32
CA ILE A 264 16.29 -8.43 7.15
C ILE A 264 16.73 -7.37 8.17
N LYS A 265 16.34 -6.12 7.95
CA LYS A 265 16.81 -5.00 8.79
C LYS A 265 16.11 -4.89 10.15
N LYS A 266 14.79 -5.09 10.24
CA LYS A 266 14.07 -4.92 11.54
C LYS A 266 13.80 -6.16 12.34
N GLY A 267 13.76 -7.34 11.75
CA GLY A 267 13.62 -8.57 12.51
C GLY A 267 12.76 -9.63 11.85
N LEU A 268 12.99 -10.85 12.28
CA LEU A 268 12.40 -12.06 11.74
C LEU A 268 11.56 -12.76 12.81
N THR A 269 10.29 -12.99 12.50
CA THR A 269 9.41 -13.82 13.32
C THR A 269 8.97 -15.07 12.56
N VAL A 270 9.17 -16.25 13.15
CA VAL A 270 8.74 -17.53 12.57
C VAL A 270 7.78 -18.25 13.51
N GLN A 271 6.54 -18.46 13.06
CA GLN A 271 5.47 -19.11 13.83
C GLN A 271 5.54 -20.64 13.72
N ASN A 272 4.58 -21.35 14.35
CA ASN A 272 4.67 -22.79 14.55
C ASN A 272 4.54 -23.57 13.23
N LYS A 273 5.28 -24.69 13.14
CA LYS A 273 5.24 -25.63 12.00
C LYS A 273 5.58 -24.99 10.68
N SER A 274 6.38 -23.93 10.72
CA SER A 274 6.89 -23.24 9.56
C SER A 274 8.37 -23.51 9.42
N GLU A 275 8.81 -23.57 8.17
CA GLU A 275 10.16 -23.90 7.77
C GLU A 275 10.68 -22.77 6.90
N LEU A 276 11.80 -22.19 7.30
CA LEU A 276 12.56 -21.23 6.54
C LEU A 276 13.92 -21.85 6.21
N THR A 277 14.27 -21.87 4.93
CA THR A 277 15.58 -22.29 4.44
C THR A 277 16.18 -21.15 3.64
N VAL A 278 17.45 -20.85 3.92
CA VAL A 278 18.31 -19.94 3.15
C VAL A 278 19.52 -20.78 2.72
N GLU A 279 19.77 -20.89 1.42
CA GLU A 279 20.85 -21.73 0.87
C GLU A 279 22.22 -21.04 0.89
N ASP A 280 22.26 -19.71 0.98
CA ASP A 280 23.49 -18.94 1.18
C ASP A 280 23.42 -18.23 2.56
N ASP A 281 23.60 -16.91 2.63
CA ASP A 281 23.73 -16.16 3.88
C ASP A 281 22.41 -15.59 4.40
N LEU A 282 22.27 -15.54 5.73
CA LEU A 282 21.15 -14.87 6.39
C LEU A 282 21.66 -13.74 7.29
N CYS A 283 21.21 -12.52 7.01
CA CYS A 283 21.49 -11.36 7.84
C CYS A 283 20.21 -10.77 8.48
N VAL A 284 20.16 -10.72 9.81
CA VAL A 284 19.01 -10.14 10.55
C VAL A 284 19.46 -9.17 11.62
N LEU A 285 19.17 -7.87 11.45
CA LEU A 285 19.68 -6.84 12.37
C LEU A 285 18.77 -6.59 13.59
N GLY A 286 17.45 -6.66 13.43
CA GLY A 286 16.53 -6.30 14.53
C GLY A 286 16.07 -7.46 15.41
N GLY A 287 16.66 -8.65 15.25
CA GLY A 287 16.43 -9.81 16.11
C GLY A 287 15.60 -10.94 15.50
N LEU A 288 15.64 -12.09 16.18
CA LEU A 288 15.04 -13.34 15.72
C LEU A 288 14.13 -13.94 16.80
N ALA A 289 12.85 -14.13 16.45
CA ALA A 289 11.87 -14.77 17.31
C ALA A 289 11.24 -15.99 16.63
N MET A 290 11.43 -17.18 17.20
CA MET A 290 10.88 -18.43 16.66
C MET A 290 9.99 -19.13 17.67
N LYS A 291 8.82 -19.59 17.24
CA LYS A 291 7.91 -20.41 18.06
C LYS A 291 8.33 -21.88 18.11
N LYS A 292 7.65 -22.66 18.95
CA LYS A 292 7.87 -24.10 19.06
C LYS A 292 7.54 -24.77 17.71
N HIS A 293 8.31 -25.79 17.35
CA HIS A 293 8.15 -26.51 16.08
C HIS A 293 8.37 -25.66 14.81
N ALA A 294 8.88 -24.44 14.93
CA ALA A 294 9.45 -23.71 13.80
C ALA A 294 10.88 -24.23 13.53
N SER A 295 11.27 -24.25 12.26
CA SER A 295 12.65 -24.49 11.83
C SER A 295 13.17 -23.36 10.95
N LEU A 296 14.43 -23.00 11.19
CA LEU A 296 15.22 -22.09 10.35
C LEU A 296 16.54 -22.80 10.08
N THR A 297 16.87 -22.96 8.80
CA THR A 297 18.14 -23.52 8.33
C THR A 297 18.84 -22.50 7.46
N VAL A 298 20.09 -22.22 7.78
CA VAL A 298 21.01 -21.40 6.98
C VAL A 298 22.17 -22.29 6.60
N LYS A 299 22.54 -22.29 5.33
CA LYS A 299 23.50 -23.23 4.76
C LYS A 299 24.91 -22.67 4.74
N GLU A 300 25.04 -21.36 4.53
CA GLU A 300 26.30 -20.67 4.75
C GLU A 300 26.24 -19.94 6.10
N ASP A 301 26.46 -18.64 6.12
CA ASP A 301 26.69 -17.87 7.31
C ASP A 301 25.41 -17.20 7.84
N LEU A 302 25.33 -17.11 9.16
CA LEU A 302 24.26 -16.41 9.86
C LEU A 302 24.82 -15.22 10.62
N TYR A 303 24.37 -14.03 10.26
CA TYR A 303 24.58 -12.82 11.03
C TYR A 303 23.30 -12.39 11.76
N LEU A 304 23.36 -12.32 13.10
CA LEU A 304 22.24 -11.83 13.92
C LEU A 304 22.66 -10.67 14.83
N GLU A 305 21.97 -9.54 14.71
CA GLU A 305 21.91 -8.52 15.75
C GLU A 305 20.56 -8.53 16.49
N GLY A 306 20.46 -7.69 17.53
CA GLY A 306 19.25 -7.55 18.33
C GLY A 306 19.02 -8.69 19.34
N ASN A 307 17.74 -8.94 19.64
CA ASN A 307 17.33 -9.93 20.63
C ASN A 307 16.96 -11.26 19.97
N ILE A 308 17.24 -12.36 20.66
CA ILE A 308 16.85 -13.70 20.23
C ILE A 308 15.87 -14.37 21.22
N ASP A 309 14.82 -15.01 20.69
CA ASP A 309 13.87 -15.89 21.40
C ASP A 309 13.57 -17.09 20.50
N ILE A 310 14.36 -18.16 20.59
CA ILE A 310 14.31 -19.30 19.68
C ILE A 310 13.71 -20.50 20.42
N LYS A 311 12.38 -20.65 20.37
CA LYS A 311 11.69 -21.82 20.95
C LYS A 311 11.63 -23.02 20.00
N GLY A 312 12.01 -22.80 18.75
CA GLY A 312 12.11 -23.79 17.68
C GLY A 312 13.54 -24.33 17.53
N LYS A 313 13.89 -24.68 16.29
CA LYS A 313 15.20 -25.19 15.89
C LYS A 313 15.83 -24.23 14.88
N LEU A 314 16.94 -23.60 15.26
CA LEU A 314 17.81 -22.86 14.34
C LEU A 314 18.99 -23.77 13.97
N CYS A 315 19.34 -23.92 12.69
CA CYS A 315 20.54 -24.63 12.24
C CYS A 315 21.34 -23.75 11.28
N VAL A 316 22.67 -23.72 11.43
CA VAL A 316 23.59 -22.91 10.62
C VAL A 316 24.77 -23.79 10.23
N GLU A 317 24.88 -24.15 8.96
CA GLU A 317 25.93 -25.06 8.49
C GLU A 317 27.31 -24.37 8.40
N GLY A 318 27.36 -23.10 7.99
CA GLY A 318 28.53 -22.23 8.04
C GLY A 318 28.75 -21.55 9.40
N GLU A 319 29.27 -20.32 9.37
CA GLU A 319 29.57 -19.53 10.55
C GLU A 319 28.34 -18.82 11.10
N PHE A 320 28.09 -18.98 12.40
CA PHE A 320 27.14 -18.12 13.10
C PHE A 320 27.89 -16.91 13.65
N LYS A 321 28.03 -15.88 12.81
CA LYS A 321 28.63 -14.58 13.15
C LYS A 321 27.95 -14.00 14.40
N ASN A 322 28.73 -13.38 15.28
CA ASN A 322 28.27 -12.84 16.58
C ASN A 322 27.65 -13.85 17.57
N LYS A 323 27.79 -15.16 17.36
CA LYS A 323 27.27 -16.18 18.28
C LYS A 323 27.73 -16.04 19.73
N GLU A 324 28.96 -15.55 19.96
CA GLU A 324 29.49 -15.33 21.31
C GLU A 324 28.63 -14.37 22.16
N LYS A 325 28.00 -13.36 21.53
CA LYS A 325 27.04 -12.45 22.18
C LYS A 325 25.83 -13.19 22.77
N TYR A 326 25.51 -14.36 22.21
CA TYR A 326 24.32 -15.13 22.55
C TYR A 326 24.62 -16.45 23.29
N LYS A 327 25.89 -16.77 23.58
CA LYS A 327 26.28 -18.06 24.19
C LYS A 327 25.54 -18.39 25.49
N ASP A 328 25.22 -17.37 26.28
CA ASP A 328 24.52 -17.56 27.54
C ASP A 328 23.02 -17.80 27.34
N LYS A 329 22.46 -17.36 26.21
CA LYS A 329 21.07 -17.56 25.82
C LYS A 329 20.87 -18.82 24.98
N LEU A 330 21.88 -19.28 24.24
CA LEU A 330 21.77 -20.41 23.32
C LEU A 330 22.09 -21.75 23.99
N LYS A 331 21.33 -22.77 23.60
CA LYS A 331 21.52 -24.17 23.92
C LYS A 331 21.67 -24.95 22.62
N LYS A 332 22.80 -25.63 22.46
CA LYS A 332 23.03 -26.55 21.34
C LYS A 332 22.13 -27.79 21.49
N ILE A 333 21.43 -28.16 20.43
CA ILE A 333 20.47 -29.28 20.39
C ILE A 333 20.80 -30.32 19.31
N GLY A 334 21.80 -30.06 18.48
CA GLY A 334 22.31 -30.97 17.45
C GLY A 334 23.64 -30.46 16.90
N GLU A 335 24.18 -31.16 15.90
CA GLU A 335 25.25 -30.61 15.09
C GLU A 335 24.76 -29.31 14.45
N ASN A 336 25.48 -28.22 14.70
CA ASN A 336 25.17 -26.91 14.13
C ASN A 336 23.76 -26.35 14.39
N CYS A 337 23.01 -26.92 15.35
CA CYS A 337 21.65 -26.49 15.67
C CYS A 337 21.49 -26.02 17.12
N TYR A 338 20.70 -24.96 17.29
CA TYR A 338 20.53 -24.19 18.51
C TYR A 338 19.05 -23.89 18.83
N THR A 339 18.78 -23.64 20.11
CA THR A 339 17.52 -23.14 20.67
C THR A 339 17.86 -22.19 21.82
N THR A 340 16.96 -21.33 22.29
CA THR A 340 17.21 -20.53 23.51
C THR A 340 16.97 -21.35 24.78
N LYS A 341 17.74 -21.09 25.84
CA LYS A 341 17.70 -21.79 27.13
C LYS A 341 16.38 -21.61 27.88
#